data_AF-A0AAV9Z4C4-F1
#
_entry.id   AF-A0AAV9Z4C4-F1
#
_cell.length_a   1.000
_cell.length_b   1.000
_cell.length_c   1.000
_cell.angle_alpha   90.00
_cell.angle_beta   90.00
_cell.angle_gamma   90.00
#
_symmetry.space_group_name_H-M   'P 1'
#
loop_
_entity.id
_entity.type
_entity.pdbx_description
1 polymer ?
#
loop_
_entity_poly.entity_id
_entity_poly.type
_entity_poly.pdbx_seq_one_letter_code
_entity_poly.pdbx_strand_id
1 'polypeptide(L)'
;MSYPISILSRPCIPFVIGYSVTHAQMVDLGTRLCTEEQQRKVPERPDVALNDYLFSNKKDEAVIRHQEPDGEIRYLWVKGVVPSFSGECPKVEVPPLDFSVYPTLEGLEDVRPRCIVWPNQLCVPDWFCPRLTSFVKFLAERREKKRAQLASASDI
;
A
#
# COMPACT_ATOMS: atom_id res chain seq x y z
N MET A 1 6.81 9.86 -20.40
CA MET A 1 7.28 8.52 -20.83
C MET A 1 6.22 7.52 -20.45
N SER A 2 5.54 6.92 -21.43
CA SER A 2 4.47 5.95 -21.19
C SER A 2 5.08 4.55 -21.08
N TYR A 3 4.97 3.91 -19.93
CA TYR A 3 5.34 2.49 -19.79
C TYR A 3 4.36 1.65 -20.63
N PRO A 4 4.84 0.80 -21.55
CA PRO A 4 3.95 -0.08 -22.29
C PRO A 4 3.46 -1.18 -21.35
N ILE A 5 2.23 -1.04 -20.85
CA ILE A 5 1.50 -2.09 -20.12
C ILE A 5 1.01 -3.13 -21.14
N SER A 6 1.92 -3.71 -21.93
CA SER A 6 1.58 -4.73 -22.94
C SER A 6 1.88 -6.16 -22.47
N ILE A 7 2.33 -6.35 -21.23
CA ILE A 7 2.54 -7.69 -20.63
C ILE A 7 1.23 -8.29 -20.07
N LEU A 8 0.14 -7.51 -20.07
CA LEU A 8 -1.10 -7.86 -19.40
C LEU A 8 -2.24 -7.98 -20.41
N SER A 9 -2.42 -9.17 -21.00
CA SER A 9 -3.62 -9.49 -21.81
C SER A 9 -4.93 -9.48 -21.01
N ARG A 10 -4.85 -9.27 -19.69
CA ARG A 10 -5.97 -9.01 -18.80
C ARG A 10 -5.72 -7.70 -18.04
N PRO A 11 -6.72 -6.82 -17.88
CA PRO A 11 -6.57 -5.63 -17.06
C PRO A 11 -6.14 -6.06 -15.64
N CYS A 12 -4.96 -5.61 -15.21
CA CYS A 12 -4.49 -5.81 -13.85
C CYS A 12 -5.09 -4.71 -12.97
N ILE A 13 -5.92 -5.10 -12.01
CA ILE A 13 -6.48 -4.17 -11.02
C ILE A 13 -5.49 -4.08 -9.87
N PRO A 14 -4.97 -2.87 -9.56
CA PRO A 14 -4.01 -2.74 -8.49
C PRO A 14 -4.72 -2.60 -7.14
N PHE A 15 -4.29 -3.42 -6.19
CA PHE A 15 -4.70 -3.34 -4.79
C PHE A 15 -3.54 -2.80 -3.97
N VAL A 16 -3.82 -1.99 -2.97
CA VAL A 16 -2.85 -1.52 -2.00
C VAL A 16 -3.04 -2.19 -0.66
N ILE A 17 -1.90 -2.48 -0.03
CA ILE A 17 -1.83 -3.09 1.28
C ILE A 17 -1.22 -2.12 2.27
N GLY A 18 -1.71 -2.16 3.50
CA GLY A 18 -1.25 -1.27 4.53
C GLY A 18 -2.08 -1.39 5.79
N TYR A 19 -2.11 -0.31 6.54
CA TYR A 19 -2.69 -0.25 7.88
C TYR A 19 -3.80 0.79 7.93
N SER A 20 -5.01 0.34 8.27
CA SER A 20 -6.14 1.23 8.52
C SER A 20 -6.02 1.82 9.92
N VAL A 21 -6.08 3.15 9.98
CA VAL A 21 -5.98 3.96 11.18
C VAL A 21 -7.13 4.96 11.24
N THR A 22 -7.51 5.32 12.47
CA THR A 22 -8.56 6.33 12.71
C THR A 22 -8.05 7.74 12.44
N HIS A 23 -8.95 8.72 12.40
CA HIS A 23 -8.56 10.12 12.26
C HIS A 23 -7.65 10.60 13.41
N ALA A 24 -7.98 10.26 14.65
CA ALA A 24 -7.17 10.65 15.81
C ALA A 24 -5.74 10.09 15.73
N GLN A 25 -5.62 8.84 15.30
CA GLN A 25 -4.34 8.20 15.05
C GLN A 25 -3.56 8.86 13.92
N MET A 26 -4.25 9.25 12.84
CA MET A 26 -3.63 9.99 11.73
C MET A 26 -3.14 11.37 12.16
N VAL A 27 -3.89 12.05 13.04
CA VAL A 27 -3.49 13.35 13.62
C VAL A 27 -2.27 13.19 14.51
N ASP A 28 -2.24 12.17 15.35
CA ASP A 28 -1.09 11.86 16.21
C ASP A 28 0.16 11.54 15.37
N LEU A 29 0.01 10.67 14.35
CA LEU A 29 1.03 10.37 13.34
C LEU A 29 1.57 11.65 12.67
N GLY A 30 0.65 12.52 12.21
CA GLY A 30 1.01 13.78 11.56
C GLY A 30 1.76 14.71 12.50
N THR A 31 1.34 14.81 13.75
CA THR A 31 1.98 15.66 14.76
C THR A 31 3.40 15.20 15.08
N ARG A 32 3.65 13.88 15.08
CA ARG A 32 4.97 13.32 15.40
C ARG A 32 5.95 13.32 14.22
N LEU A 33 5.44 13.13 12.99
CA LEU A 33 6.29 12.95 11.80
C LEU A 33 6.47 14.22 10.97
N CYS A 34 5.44 15.05 10.86
CA CYS A 34 5.45 16.22 9.97
C CYS A 34 6.29 17.36 10.54
N THR A 35 6.86 18.19 9.64
CA THR A 35 7.51 19.46 10.03
C THR A 35 6.49 20.46 10.59
N GLU A 36 6.95 21.50 11.30
CA GLU A 36 6.07 22.55 11.84
C GLU A 36 5.14 23.18 10.78
N GLU A 37 5.65 23.35 9.55
CA GLU A 37 4.86 23.88 8.45
C GLU A 37 3.75 22.90 8.02
N GLN A 38 4.08 21.61 7.91
CA GLN A 38 3.14 20.56 7.55
C GLN A 38 2.12 20.31 8.66
N GLN A 39 2.50 20.47 9.94
CA GLN A 39 1.62 20.31 11.09
C GLN A 39 0.42 21.24 11.07
N ARG A 40 0.51 22.40 10.41
CA ARG A 40 -0.63 23.33 10.24
C ARG A 40 -1.82 22.67 9.53
N LYS A 41 -1.56 21.69 8.66
CA LYS A 41 -2.60 20.97 7.90
C LYS A 41 -3.15 19.76 8.66
N VAL A 42 -2.46 19.29 9.71
CA VAL A 42 -2.76 18.02 10.38
C VAL A 42 -4.16 17.97 11.01
N PRO A 43 -4.65 18.98 11.74
CA PRO A 43 -5.96 18.90 12.41
C PRO A 43 -7.13 18.70 11.45
N GLU A 44 -7.08 19.32 10.27
CA GLU A 44 -8.18 19.28 9.30
C GLU A 44 -7.97 18.21 8.22
N ARG A 45 -6.72 18.06 7.76
CA ARG A 45 -6.33 17.25 6.61
C ARG A 45 -5.03 16.49 6.90
N PRO A 46 -5.05 15.54 7.87
CA PRO A 46 -3.86 14.78 8.22
C PRO A 46 -3.36 13.93 7.06
N ASP A 47 -4.26 13.50 6.16
CA ASP A 47 -3.92 12.82 4.90
C ASP A 47 -3.01 13.65 4.00
N VAL A 48 -3.28 14.95 3.87
CA VAL A 48 -2.49 15.86 3.04
C VAL A 48 -1.14 16.12 3.68
N ALA A 49 -1.13 16.44 4.98
CA ALA A 49 0.09 16.70 5.72
C ALA A 49 1.07 15.51 5.67
N LEU A 50 0.55 14.30 5.91
CA LEU A 50 1.38 13.10 5.87
C LEU A 50 1.80 12.72 4.46
N ASN A 51 0.97 12.90 3.44
CA ASN A 51 1.43 12.66 2.08
C ASN A 51 2.57 13.63 1.67
N ASP A 52 2.54 14.90 2.11
CA ASP A 52 3.66 15.84 1.90
C ASP A 52 4.95 15.34 2.58
N TYR A 53 4.83 14.85 3.82
CA TYR A 53 5.94 14.26 4.57
C TYR A 53 6.49 13.00 3.89
N LEU A 54 5.61 12.05 3.56
CA LEU A 54 5.96 10.77 2.95
C LEU A 54 6.58 10.97 1.56
N PHE A 55 6.03 11.88 0.75
CA PHE A 55 6.64 12.22 -0.53
C PHE A 55 8.09 12.69 -0.39
N SER A 56 8.38 13.45 0.67
CA SER A 56 9.71 13.99 0.95
C SER A 56 10.68 12.95 1.56
N ASN A 57 10.18 12.04 2.41
CA ASN A 57 11.02 11.20 3.27
C ASN A 57 10.89 9.69 3.03
N LYS A 58 9.75 9.24 2.50
CA LYS A 58 9.34 7.83 2.32
C LYS A 58 8.66 7.68 0.95
N LYS A 59 9.47 7.77 -0.10
CA LYS A 59 9.04 7.86 -1.52
C LYS A 59 8.21 6.68 -2.01
N ASP A 60 7.95 5.68 -1.19
CA ASP A 60 7.29 4.43 -1.53
C ASP A 60 6.10 4.10 -0.61
N GLU A 61 5.64 5.10 0.15
CA GLU A 61 4.47 5.05 1.01
C GLU A 61 3.49 6.18 0.66
N ALA A 62 2.22 6.00 1.02
CA ALA A 62 1.17 7.01 0.84
C ALA A 62 0.06 6.83 1.87
N VAL A 63 -0.79 7.84 2.01
CA VAL A 63 -2.00 7.78 2.85
C VAL A 63 -3.22 8.00 1.99
N ILE A 64 -4.22 7.13 2.16
CA ILE A 64 -5.49 7.21 1.44
C ILE A 64 -6.61 7.38 2.45
N ARG A 65 -7.39 8.44 2.32
CA ARG A 65 -8.67 8.57 3.04
C ARG A 65 -9.72 7.69 2.36
N HIS A 66 -10.38 6.83 3.11
CA HIS A 66 -11.47 5.98 2.61
C HIS A 66 -12.61 5.89 3.62
N GLN A 67 -13.76 5.40 3.16
CA GLN A 67 -14.92 5.13 3.99
C GLN A 67 -15.05 3.61 4.17
N GLU A 68 -15.20 3.16 5.41
CA GLU A 68 -15.49 1.76 5.75
C GLU A 68 -16.98 1.43 5.50
N PRO A 69 -17.36 0.14 5.43
CA PRO A 69 -18.74 -0.27 5.13
C PRO A 69 -19.80 0.24 6.12
N ASP A 70 -19.41 0.49 7.37
CA ASP A 70 -20.26 1.07 8.43
C ASP A 70 -20.41 2.60 8.30
N GLY A 71 -19.73 3.21 7.34
CA GLY A 71 -19.74 4.64 7.09
C GLY A 71 -18.62 5.41 7.80
N GLU A 72 -17.80 4.76 8.64
CA GLU A 72 -16.68 5.39 9.34
C GLU A 72 -15.60 5.83 8.35
N ILE A 73 -15.09 7.06 8.50
CA ILE A 73 -13.96 7.54 7.70
C ILE A 73 -12.66 7.08 8.35
N ARG A 74 -11.85 6.34 7.60
CA ARG A 74 -10.53 5.88 8.01
C ARG A 74 -9.45 6.26 7.00
N TYR A 75 -8.21 6.10 7.43
CA TYR A 75 -7.04 6.38 6.63
C TYR A 75 -6.26 5.09 6.46
N LEU A 76 -5.95 4.72 5.23
CA LEU A 76 -5.06 3.62 4.92
C LEU A 76 -3.65 4.17 4.72
N TRP A 77 -2.74 3.84 5.64
CA TRP A 77 -1.32 4.05 5.44
C TRP A 77 -0.77 2.91 4.58
N VAL A 78 -0.55 3.20 3.31
CA VAL A 78 -0.12 2.27 2.29
C VAL A 78 1.37 1.95 2.45
N LYS A 79 1.67 0.65 2.53
CA LYS A 79 3.04 0.11 2.58
C LYS A 79 3.43 -0.66 1.33
N GLY A 80 2.46 -1.09 0.53
CA GLY A 80 2.72 -1.89 -0.66
C GLY A 80 1.56 -1.93 -1.64
N VAL A 81 1.84 -2.53 -2.80
CA VAL A 81 0.88 -2.73 -3.88
C VAL A 81 0.97 -4.17 -4.37
N VAL A 82 -0.18 -4.76 -4.68
CA VAL A 82 -0.31 -6.13 -5.18
C VAL A 82 -1.26 -6.17 -6.38
N PRO A 83 -0.92 -6.92 -7.44
CA PRO A 83 -1.77 -7.06 -8.62
C PRO A 83 -2.93 -8.05 -8.35
N SER A 84 -4.11 -7.75 -8.90
CA SER A 84 -5.18 -8.73 -9.11
C SER A 84 -5.50 -8.87 -10.59
N PHE A 85 -5.57 -10.12 -11.06
CA PHE A 85 -5.93 -10.47 -12.43
C PHE A 85 -7.35 -11.01 -12.58
N SER A 86 -8.01 -11.34 -11.46
CA SER A 86 -9.44 -11.69 -11.40
C SER A 86 -10.30 -10.49 -11.07
N GLY A 87 -9.70 -9.40 -10.56
CA GLY A 87 -10.39 -8.26 -9.98
C GLY A 87 -10.85 -8.48 -8.54
N GLU A 88 -10.74 -9.70 -8.02
CA GLU A 88 -10.99 -9.99 -6.61
C GLU A 88 -9.83 -9.49 -5.73
N CYS A 89 -10.14 -9.11 -4.50
CA CYS A 89 -9.13 -8.67 -3.54
C CYS A 89 -8.16 -9.82 -3.21
N PRO A 90 -6.86 -9.66 -3.47
CA PRO A 90 -5.88 -10.70 -3.17
C PRO A 90 -5.85 -11.01 -1.67
N LYS A 91 -5.83 -12.30 -1.32
CA LYS A 91 -5.57 -12.74 0.06
C LYS A 91 -4.08 -12.57 0.35
N VAL A 92 -3.72 -11.42 0.90
CA VAL A 92 -2.35 -11.08 1.29
C VAL A 92 -2.31 -10.98 2.80
N GLU A 93 -1.39 -11.72 3.40
CA GLU A 93 -1.03 -11.52 4.79
C GLU A 93 -0.16 -10.27 4.87
N VAL A 94 -0.72 -9.22 5.46
CA VAL A 94 0.01 -7.99 5.75
C VAL A 94 0.66 -8.21 7.12
N PRO A 95 2.00 -8.16 7.20
CA PRO A 95 2.70 -8.32 8.48
C PRO A 95 2.17 -7.31 9.51
N PRO A 96 2.32 -7.59 10.82
CA PRO A 96 2.11 -6.57 11.84
C PRO A 96 2.99 -5.35 11.59
N LEU A 97 2.49 -4.16 11.96
CA LEU A 97 3.29 -2.94 11.88
C LEU A 97 4.47 -3.04 12.85
N ASP A 98 5.68 -2.92 12.32
CA ASP A 98 6.88 -2.87 13.13
C ASP A 98 7.07 -1.46 13.71
N PHE A 99 6.70 -1.31 14.98
CA PHE A 99 6.82 -0.07 15.73
C PHE A 99 8.28 0.32 16.02
N SER A 100 9.24 -0.59 15.90
CA SER A 100 10.67 -0.25 16.11
C SER A 100 11.22 0.68 15.03
N VAL A 101 10.64 0.62 13.82
CA VAL A 101 10.99 1.50 12.69
C VAL A 101 10.39 2.90 12.87
N TYR A 102 9.37 3.01 13.73
CA TYR A 102 8.70 4.26 14.05
C TYR A 102 8.51 4.34 15.57
N PRO A 103 9.58 4.57 16.34
CA PRO A 103 9.52 4.56 17.81
C PRO A 103 8.52 5.57 18.37
N THR A 104 8.19 6.59 17.59
CA THR A 104 7.10 7.54 17.86
C THR A 104 5.70 6.96 17.71
N LEU A 105 5.51 5.66 17.49
CA LEU A 105 4.18 5.03 17.29
C LEU A 105 3.76 4.10 18.42
N GLU A 106 4.55 4.03 19.50
CA GLU A 106 4.11 3.39 20.74
C GLU A 106 2.76 4.00 21.19
N GLY A 107 1.75 3.14 21.37
CA GLY A 107 0.39 3.52 21.77
C GLY A 107 -0.66 3.57 20.65
N LEU A 108 -0.31 3.28 19.40
CA LEU A 108 -1.31 3.09 18.34
C LEU A 108 -2.05 1.74 18.50
N GLU A 109 -3.12 1.75 19.29
CA GLU A 109 -4.01 0.59 19.47
C GLU A 109 -4.97 0.41 18.28
N ASP A 110 -5.35 -0.83 17.92
CA ASP A 110 -6.33 -1.10 16.85
C ASP A 110 -5.92 -0.71 15.41
N VAL A 111 -4.63 -0.84 15.08
CA VAL A 111 -4.16 -0.76 13.70
C VAL A 111 -4.53 -2.04 12.94
N ARG A 112 -5.38 -1.92 11.93
CA ARG A 112 -5.91 -3.09 11.20
C ARG A 112 -5.23 -3.26 9.84
N PRO A 113 -4.60 -4.40 9.56
CA PRO A 113 -4.09 -4.65 8.23
C PRO A 113 -5.23 -4.71 7.21
N ARG A 114 -5.07 -4.02 6.09
CA ARG A 114 -6.09 -3.93 5.04
C ARG A 114 -5.47 -4.09 3.66
N CYS A 115 -6.29 -4.62 2.76
CA CYS A 115 -6.04 -4.66 1.33
C CYS A 115 -7.28 -4.08 0.62
N ILE A 116 -7.11 -2.96 -0.07
CA ILE A 116 -8.20 -2.29 -0.80
C ILE A 116 -7.78 -2.00 -2.23
N VAL A 117 -8.75 -1.84 -3.12
CA VAL A 117 -8.49 -1.38 -4.49
C VAL A 117 -7.95 0.06 -4.45
N TRP A 118 -6.96 0.36 -5.28
CA TRP A 118 -6.52 1.75 -5.43
C TRP A 118 -7.69 2.62 -5.94
N PRO A 119 -8.02 3.75 -5.30
CA PRO A 119 -9.12 4.59 -5.76
C PRO A 119 -8.84 5.18 -7.14
N ASN A 120 -9.77 4.99 -8.08
CA ASN A 120 -9.61 5.48 -9.46
C ASN A 120 -9.56 7.01 -9.57
N GLN A 121 -10.03 7.73 -8.53
CA GLN A 121 -9.99 9.20 -8.47
C GLN A 121 -8.60 9.74 -8.09
N LEU A 122 -7.70 8.88 -7.59
CA LEU A 122 -6.36 9.27 -7.16
C LEU A 122 -5.34 8.99 -8.26
N CYS A 123 -4.48 9.97 -8.52
CA CYS A 123 -3.33 9.80 -9.40
C CYS A 123 -2.41 8.70 -8.83
N VAL A 124 -1.95 7.82 -9.71
CA VAL A 124 -1.02 6.75 -9.35
C VAL A 124 0.36 7.36 -9.04
N PRO A 125 0.94 7.16 -7.84
CA PRO A 125 2.26 7.67 -7.50
C PRO A 125 3.36 7.03 -8.36
N ASP A 126 4.46 7.75 -8.59
CA ASP A 126 5.56 7.28 -9.45
C ASP A 126 6.17 5.94 -9.00
N TRP A 127 6.17 5.67 -7.70
CA TRP A 127 6.69 4.42 -7.12
C TRP A 127 5.78 3.21 -7.35
N PHE A 128 4.52 3.43 -7.69
CA PHE A 128 3.48 2.42 -7.71
C PHE A 128 3.66 1.42 -8.87
N CYS A 129 3.80 1.92 -10.09
CA CYS A 129 3.97 1.10 -11.29
C CYS A 129 5.24 0.22 -11.25
N PRO A 130 6.42 0.74 -10.84
CA PRO A 130 7.62 -0.08 -10.66
C PRO A 130 7.43 -1.23 -9.66
N ARG A 131 6.75 -0.98 -8.53
CA ARG A 131 6.47 -2.03 -7.53
C ARG A 131 5.51 -3.09 -8.07
N LEU A 132 4.44 -2.67 -8.73
CA LEU A 132 3.49 -3.58 -9.38
C LEU A 132 4.21 -4.46 -10.41
N THR A 133 5.05 -3.86 -11.25
CA THR A 133 5.86 -4.57 -12.27
C THR A 133 6.80 -5.58 -11.64
N SER A 134 7.50 -5.19 -10.58
CA SER A 134 8.44 -6.06 -9.86
C SER A 134 7.73 -7.26 -9.24
N PHE A 135 6.54 -7.04 -8.66
CA PHE A 135 5.73 -8.13 -8.12
C PHE A 135 5.25 -9.10 -9.20
N VAL A 136 4.81 -8.59 -10.35
CA VAL A 136 4.39 -9.42 -11.49
C VAL A 136 5.55 -10.28 -11.99
N LYS A 137 6.75 -9.70 -12.12
CA LYS A 137 7.98 -10.44 -12.49
C LYS A 137 8.30 -11.54 -11.48
N PHE A 138 8.26 -11.22 -10.19
CA PHE A 138 8.46 -12.20 -9.11
C PHE A 138 7.48 -13.38 -9.20
N LEU A 139 6.19 -13.11 -9.47
CA LEU A 139 5.19 -14.16 -9.66
C LEU A 139 5.47 -15.04 -10.89
N ALA A 140 5.95 -14.45 -11.98
CA ALA A 140 6.32 -15.17 -13.20
C ALA A 140 7.50 -16.12 -12.93
N GLU A 141 8.57 -15.62 -12.34
CA GLU A 141 9.75 -16.41 -11.96
C GLU A 141 9.40 -17.56 -11.01
N ARG A 142 8.54 -17.30 -10.02
CA ARG A 142 8.10 -18.34 -9.07
C ARG A 142 7.29 -19.44 -9.76
N ARG A 143 6.46 -19.09 -10.77
CA ARG A 143 5.71 -20.08 -11.57
C ARG A 143 6.63 -20.92 -12.43
N GLU A 144 7.63 -20.31 -13.06
CA GLU A 144 8.65 -21.03 -13.85
C GLU A 144 9.45 -22.00 -12.99
N LYS A 145 9.95 -21.55 -11.83
CA LYS A 145 10.65 -22.43 -10.88
C LYS A 145 9.79 -23.62 -10.45
N LYS A 146 8.51 -23.39 -10.13
CA LYS A 146 7.59 -24.48 -9.75
C LYS A 146 7.33 -25.45 -10.90
N ARG A 147 7.21 -24.96 -12.14
CA ARG A 147 7.07 -25.81 -13.34
C ARG A 147 8.32 -26.67 -13.57
N ALA A 148 9.51 -26.09 -13.46
CA ALA A 148 10.77 -26.81 -13.60
C ALA A 148 10.91 -27.92 -12.55
N GLN A 149 10.55 -27.65 -11.28
CA GLN A 149 10.55 -28.64 -10.20
C GLN A 149 9.58 -29.80 -10.45
N LEU A 150 8.37 -29.51 -10.95
CA LEU A 150 7.37 -30.54 -11.26
C LEU A 150 7.78 -31.41 -12.46
N ALA A 151 8.40 -30.80 -13.48
CA ALA A 151 8.95 -31.53 -14.62
C ALA A 151 10.07 -32.49 -14.17
N SER A 152 11.02 -32.01 -13.36
CA SER A 152 12.10 -32.86 -12.83
C SER A 152 11.64 -33.97 -11.88
N ALA A 153 10.46 -33.83 -11.27
CA ALA A 153 9.87 -34.83 -10.39
C ALA A 153 9.01 -35.87 -11.12
N SER A 154 8.70 -35.65 -12.41
CA SER A 154 7.90 -36.55 -13.24
C SER A 154 8.74 -37.45 -14.14
N ASP A 155 10.07 -37.24 -14.16
CA ASP A 155 11.06 -38.05 -14.88
C ASP A 155 11.70 -39.15 -13.99
N ILE A 156 11.08 -39.48 -12.85
CA ILE A 156 11.42 -40.58 -11.93
C ILE A 156 10.21 -41.50 -11.80
#